data_AF-A0A1X4JBT5-F1
#
_entry.id   AF-A0A1X4JBT5-F1
#
_cell.length_a   1.000
_cell.length_b   1.000
_cell.length_c   1.000
_cell.angle_alpha   90.00
_cell.angle_beta   90.00
_cell.angle_gamma   90.00
#
_symmetry.space_group_name_H-M   'P 1'
#
loop_
_entity.id
_entity.type
_entity.pdbx_description
1 polymer ?
#
loop_
_entity_poly.entity_id
_entity_poly.type
_entity_poly.pdbx_seq_one_letter_code
_entity_poly.pdbx_strand_id
1 'polypeptide(L)' 'MTLINKLNANIFLYTGMILVILNAIFLDFNFFINILGLALVSFSSNITKIIGNFLKDNH' A
#
# COMPACT_ATOMS: atom_id res chain seq x y z
N MET A 1 4.08 13.55 17.10
CA MET A 1 2.64 13.24 16.92
C MET A 1 2.08 13.52 15.51
N THR A 2 2.70 14.37 14.69
CA THR A 2 2.04 14.98 13.51
C THR A 2 2.32 14.34 12.15
N LEU A 3 3.36 13.51 12.01
CA LEU A 3 3.72 12.88 10.72
C LEU A 3 3.05 11.51 10.53
N ILE A 4 2.97 10.70 11.59
CA ILE A 4 2.38 9.36 11.55
C ILE A 4 0.85 9.41 11.47
N ASN A 5 0.21 10.37 12.16
CA ASN A 5 -1.24 10.60 12.05
C ASN A 5 -1.68 11.07 10.65
N LYS A 6 -0.73 11.44 9.79
CA LYS A 6 -0.96 11.91 8.42
C LYS A 6 -0.53 10.91 7.35
N LEU A 7 0.00 9.74 7.73
CA LEU A 7 0.10 8.60 6.84
C LEU A 7 -1.34 8.17 6.57
N ASN A 8 -1.94 8.84 5.58
CA ASN A 8 -3.33 8.68 5.20
C ASN A 8 -3.53 7.18 5.03
N ALA A 9 -4.47 6.59 5.76
CA ALA A 9 -4.66 5.13 5.82
C ALA A 9 -4.85 4.50 4.44
N ASN A 10 -5.09 5.34 3.44
CA ASN A 10 -5.29 4.99 2.05
C ASN A 10 -4.01 5.04 1.19
N ILE A 11 -2.83 5.45 1.70
CA ILE A 11 -1.59 5.53 0.89
C ILE A 11 -1.29 4.19 0.24
N PHE A 12 -1.23 3.10 1.02
CA PHE A 12 -0.95 1.77 0.49
C PHE A 12 -2.05 1.27 -0.46
N LEU A 13 -3.30 1.67 -0.21
CA LEU A 13 -4.43 1.36 -1.07
C LEU A 13 -4.29 2.06 -2.43
N TYR A 14 -4.01 3.36 -2.44
CA TYR A 14 -3.80 4.11 -3.68
C TYR A 14 -2.55 3.65 -4.42
N THR A 15 -1.45 3.37 -3.71
CA THR A 15 -0.24 2.80 -4.32
C THR A 15 -0.53 1.46 -4.97
N GLY A 16 -1.26 0.56 -4.30
CA GLY A 16 -1.68 -0.72 -4.86
C GLY A 16 -2.55 -0.57 -6.11
N MET A 17 -3.53 0.34 -6.08
CA MET A 17 -4.39 0.63 -7.25
C MET A 17 -3.59 1.17 -8.43
N ILE A 18 -2.71 2.14 -8.20
CA ILE A 18 -1.84 2.71 -9.25
C ILE A 18 -0.94 1.62 -9.83
N LEU A 19 -0.38 0.75 -8.99
CA LEU A 19 0.45 -0.36 -9.44
C LEU A 19 -0.31 -1.30 -10.40
N VAL A 20 -1.53 -1.69 -10.05
CA VAL A 20 -2.38 -2.55 -10.90
C VAL A 20 -2.74 -1.85 -12.23
N ILE A 21 -3.07 -0.56 -12.18
CA ILE A 21 -3.39 0.23 -13.39
C ILE A 21 -2.17 0.34 -14.31
N LEU A 22 -1.00 0.69 -13.77
CA LEU A 22 0.23 0.77 -14.55
C LEU A 22 0.61 -0.60 -15.13
N ASN A 23 0.41 -1.67 -14.38
CA ASN A 23 0.66 -3.03 -14.84
C ASN A 23 -0.24 -3.42 -16.02
N ALA A 24 -1.52 -3.03 -15.98
CA ALA A 24 -2.46 -3.27 -17.06
C ALA A 24 -2.14 -2.44 -18.33
N ILE A 25 -1.64 -1.21 -18.17
CA ILE A 25 -1.36 -0.31 -19.31
C ILE A 25 0.01 -0.59 -19.95
N PHE A 26 1.04 -0.89 -19.16
CA PHE A 26 2.43 -0.87 -19.63
C PHE A 26 3.14 -2.22 -19.59
N LEU A 27 2.60 -3.22 -18.89
CA LEU A 27 3.31 -4.47 -18.57
C LEU A 27 2.52 -5.73 -18.98
N ASP A 28 1.60 -5.60 -19.94
CA ASP A 28 0.82 -6.70 -20.49
C ASP A 28 0.16 -7.60 -19.42
N PHE A 29 -0.39 -6.97 -18.38
CA PHE A 29 -1.01 -7.68 -17.25
C PHE A 29 -0.06 -8.68 -16.56
N ASN A 30 1.22 -8.30 -16.36
CA ASN A 30 2.19 -9.14 -15.67
C ASN A 30 1.60 -9.71 -14.38
N PHE A 31 1.51 -11.04 -14.32
CA PHE A 31 0.78 -11.76 -13.28
C PHE A 31 1.34 -11.49 -11.88
N PHE A 32 2.68 -11.44 -11.77
CA PHE A 32 3.34 -11.20 -10.49
C PHE A 32 3.04 -9.80 -9.94
N ILE A 33 3.11 -8.78 -10.80
CA ILE A 33 2.83 -7.40 -10.42
C ILE A 33 1.34 -7.22 -10.08
N ASN A 34 0.44 -7.94 -10.77
CA ASN A 34 -0.97 -7.97 -10.40
C ASN A 34 -1.20 -8.55 -9.00
N ILE A 35 -0.55 -9.68 -8.66
CA ILE A 35 -0.63 -10.25 -7.30
C ILE A 35 -0.10 -9.25 -6.27
N LEU A 36 1.04 -8.62 -6.54
CA LEU A 36 1.63 -7.61 -5.65
C LEU A 36 0.68 -6.43 -5.42
N GLY A 37 0.08 -5.91 -6.49
CA GLY A 37 -0.87 -4.80 -6.41
C GLY A 37 -2.14 -5.19 -5.64
N LEU A 38 -2.69 -6.37 -5.91
CA LEU A 38 -3.83 -6.92 -5.18
C LEU A 38 -3.53 -7.12 -3.70
N ALA A 39 -2.35 -7.64 -3.36
CA ALA A 39 -1.92 -7.79 -1.98
C ALA A 39 -1.81 -6.42 -1.28
N LEU A 40 -1.21 -5.43 -1.94
CA LEU A 40 -1.12 -4.06 -1.42
C LEU A 40 -2.50 -3.46 -1.15
N VAL A 41 -3.45 -3.60 -2.07
CA VAL A 41 -4.83 -3.12 -1.88
C VAL A 41 -5.51 -3.85 -0.73
N SER A 42 -5.50 -5.19 -0.77
CA SER A 42 -6.23 -6.06 0.18
C SER A 42 -5.71 -5.95 1.61
N PHE A 43 -4.39 -5.79 1.77
CA PHE A 43 -3.74 -5.70 3.08
C PHE A 43 -3.37 -4.28 3.49
N SER A 44 -3.77 -3.26 2.73
CA SER A 44 -3.42 -1.84 2.96
C SER A 44 -3.68 -1.38 4.40
N SER A 45 -4.83 -1.73 4.99
CA SER A 45 -5.16 -1.38 6.38
C SER A 45 -4.25 -2.08 7.39
N ASN A 46 -3.96 -3.36 7.19
CA ASN A 46 -3.07 -4.13 8.07
C ASN A 46 -1.64 -3.60 8.00
N ILE A 47 -1.14 -3.33 6.80
CA ILE A 47 0.19 -2.71 6.58
C ILE A 47 0.27 -1.36 7.28
N THR A 48 -0.76 -0.52 7.11
CA THR A 48 -0.83 0.79 7.78
C THR A 48 -0.80 0.65 9.30
N LYS A 49 -1.54 -0.31 9.88
CA LYS A 49 -1.53 -0.56 11.33
C LYS A 49 -0.17 -1.05 11.82
N ILE A 50 0.47 -1.98 11.11
CA ILE A 50 1.79 -2.51 11.48
C ILE A 50 2.83 -1.39 11.48
N ILE A 51 2.87 -0.58 10.41
CA ILE A 51 3.80 0.54 10.30
C ILE A 51 3.47 1.62 11.34
N GLY A 52 2.20 1.93 11.53
CA GLY A 52 1.75 2.90 12.54
C GLY A 52 2.15 2.50 13.97
N ASN A 53 2.04 1.20 14.31
CA ASN A 53 2.47 0.68 15.60
C ASN A 53 4.00 0.69 15.73
N PHE A 54 4.72 0.21 14.71
CA PHE A 54 6.18 0.23 14.70
C PHE A 54 6.77 1.63 14.89
N LEU A 55 6.14 2.64 14.28
CA LEU A 55 6.57 4.03 14.42
C LEU A 55 6.18 4.66 15.76
N LYS A 56 5.16 4.12 16.46
CA LYS A 56 4.79 4.54 17.82
C LYS A 56 5.69 3.92 18.88
N ASP A 57 6.08 2.65 18.71
CA ASP A 57 6.92 1.94 19.68
C ASP A 57 8.37 2.46 19.70
N ASN A 58 8.79 3.17 18.65
CA ASN A 58 10.12 3.79 18.53
C ASN A 58 10.16 5.27 18.98
N HIS A 59 9.13 5.77 19.66
CA HIS A 59 9.01 7.18 20.05
C HIS A 59 8.61 7.36 21.51
#